data_AF-A0A1V3SHU0-F1
#
_entry.id   AF-A0A1V3SHU0-F1
#
_cell.length_a   1.000
_cell.length_b   1.000
_cell.length_c   1.000
_cell.angle_alpha   90.00
_cell.angle_beta   90.00
_cell.angle_gamma   90.00
#
_symmetry.space_group_name_H-M   'P 1'
#
loop_
_entity.id
_entity.type
_entity.pdbx_description
1 polymer ?
#
loop_
_entity_poly.entity_id
_entity_poly.type
_entity_poly.pdbx_seq_one_letter_code
_entity_poly.pdbx_strand_id
1 'polypeptide(L)'
;LGNTLTITGYNATTGVVSYSYTLLDNEAHPNANGANSLSEQFAVVVTDDNGTTANGNLDVNIVDDLPKAVDDSNASTASETNLTLTGSVLTNDTQGADHVASGPITPGTFTGTYGTLVLNADGSYTYTLNTADADFKGLHGGGNGSETFTYTLTDADGDTSTANLVLQVHNNDDPVIITGLDTEGGELSLQEKNLSDGSSPDASA
;
A
#
# COMPACT_ATOMS: atom_id res chain seq x y z
N LEU A 1 23.00 -28.14 -4.27
CA LEU A 1 22.47 -27.57 -5.51
C LEU A 1 21.92 -28.73 -6.32
N GLY A 2 20.62 -28.99 -6.15
CA GLY A 2 19.93 -30.19 -6.63
C GLY A 2 19.30 -30.02 -8.01
N ASN A 3 19.58 -28.91 -8.69
CA ASN A 3 18.99 -28.58 -9.98
C ASN A 3 19.30 -29.66 -11.01
N THR A 4 18.34 -29.90 -11.91
CA THR A 4 18.43 -31.02 -12.84
C THR A 4 18.46 -30.51 -14.28
N LEU A 5 19.62 -30.66 -14.92
CA LEU A 5 19.72 -30.59 -16.37
C LEU A 5 19.41 -31.98 -16.96
N THR A 6 18.38 -32.06 -17.81
CA THR A 6 18.04 -33.28 -18.55
C THR A 6 18.20 -33.04 -20.04
N ILE A 7 19.01 -33.88 -20.70
CA ILE A 7 19.06 -33.90 -22.17
C ILE A 7 17.83 -34.65 -22.67
N THR A 8 16.98 -33.97 -23.43
CA THR A 8 15.69 -34.49 -23.92
C THR A 8 15.77 -35.02 -25.34
N GLY A 9 16.83 -34.69 -26.09
CA GLY A 9 17.07 -35.26 -27.41
C GLY A 9 18.34 -34.76 -28.08
N TYR A 10 18.76 -35.48 -29.12
CA TYR A 10 19.82 -35.09 -30.02
C TYR A 10 19.45 -35.46 -31.46
N ASN A 11 19.51 -34.48 -32.37
CA ASN A 11 19.35 -34.70 -33.80
C ASN A 11 20.73 -34.84 -34.46
N ALA A 12 21.11 -36.06 -34.81
CA ALA A 12 22.42 -36.35 -35.42
C ALA A 12 22.62 -35.74 -36.82
N THR A 13 21.54 -35.41 -37.54
CA THR A 13 21.64 -34.81 -38.88
C THR A 13 21.91 -33.30 -38.80
N THR A 14 21.38 -32.62 -37.78
CA THR A 14 21.52 -31.16 -37.63
C THR A 14 22.48 -30.74 -36.51
N GLY A 15 22.89 -31.67 -35.65
CA GLY A 15 23.70 -31.40 -34.46
C GLY A 15 22.96 -30.74 -33.31
N VAL A 16 21.63 -30.59 -33.39
CA VAL A 16 20.82 -29.88 -32.38
C VAL A 16 20.59 -30.78 -31.16
N VAL A 17 20.95 -30.28 -29.98
CA VAL A 17 20.63 -30.88 -28.68
C VAL A 17 19.42 -30.17 -28.09
N SER A 18 18.45 -30.93 -27.60
CA SER A 18 17.32 -30.41 -26.80
C SER A 18 17.54 -30.78 -25.34
N TYR A 19 17.19 -29.86 -24.44
CA TYR A 19 17.33 -30.06 -23.01
C TYR A 19 16.18 -29.39 -22.25
N SER A 20 15.99 -29.81 -21.00
CA SER A 20 15.20 -29.09 -20.00
C SER A 20 16.07 -28.85 -18.77
N TYR A 21 15.91 -27.68 -18.16
CA TYR A 21 16.53 -27.35 -16.89
C TYR A 21 15.43 -27.11 -15.86
N THR A 22 15.53 -27.76 -14.71
CA THR A 22 14.57 -27.61 -13.61
C THR A 22 15.30 -27.06 -12.39
N LEU A 23 14.89 -25.86 -11.99
CA LEU A 23 15.20 -25.28 -10.67
C LEU A 23 14.30 -25.98 -9.64
N LEU A 24 14.88 -26.61 -8.63
CA LEU A 24 14.11 -27.41 -7.66
C LEU A 24 13.61 -26.61 -6.46
N ASP A 25 14.29 -25.52 -6.13
CA ASP A 25 13.96 -24.63 -5.01
C ASP A 25 14.44 -23.21 -5.31
N ASN A 26 14.02 -22.22 -4.51
CA ASN A 26 14.64 -20.91 -4.57
C ASN A 26 16.14 -21.02 -4.22
N GLU A 27 16.99 -20.31 -4.96
CA GLU A 27 18.43 -20.31 -4.69
C GLU A 27 18.78 -19.10 -3.84
N ALA A 28 19.69 -19.28 -2.89
CA ALA A 28 20.10 -18.19 -2.01
C ALA A 28 21.01 -17.22 -2.79
N HIS A 29 20.51 -16.03 -3.06
CA HIS A 29 21.29 -14.94 -3.65
C HIS A 29 22.08 -14.18 -2.57
N PRO A 30 23.14 -13.43 -2.94
CA PRO A 30 23.82 -12.55 -2.00
C PRO A 30 22.85 -11.48 -1.47
N ASN A 31 22.65 -11.46 -0.15
CA ASN A 31 21.75 -10.56 0.55
C ASN A 31 21.85 -9.08 0.13
N ALA A 32 20.68 -8.43 -0.04
CA ALA A 32 20.54 -6.98 -0.24
C ALA A 32 21.37 -6.43 -1.42
N ASN A 33 21.46 -7.21 -2.50
CA ASN A 33 22.28 -6.87 -3.67
C ASN A 33 21.46 -6.48 -4.90
N GLY A 34 20.14 -6.33 -4.74
CA GLY A 34 19.24 -6.06 -5.85
C GLY A 34 19.34 -7.11 -6.95
N ALA A 35 18.86 -6.76 -8.15
CA ALA A 35 18.78 -7.72 -9.26
C ALA A 35 20.16 -8.30 -9.59
N ASN A 36 20.33 -9.58 -9.27
CA ASN A 36 21.57 -10.30 -9.48
C ASN A 36 21.30 -11.70 -10.06
N SER A 37 22.36 -12.46 -10.33
CA SER A 37 22.21 -13.80 -10.90
C SER A 37 23.30 -14.75 -10.43
N LEU A 38 22.92 -15.99 -10.17
CA LEU A 38 23.83 -17.12 -10.01
C LEU A 38 23.99 -17.81 -11.35
N SER A 39 25.21 -18.21 -11.69
CA SER A 39 25.50 -18.90 -12.96
C SER A 39 25.89 -20.35 -12.70
N GLU A 40 25.23 -21.27 -13.40
CA GLU A 40 25.61 -22.67 -13.49
C GLU A 40 26.15 -22.96 -14.89
N GLN A 41 27.31 -23.62 -14.95
CA GLN A 41 27.98 -23.93 -16.22
C GLN A 41 28.12 -25.43 -16.39
N PHE A 42 27.62 -25.93 -17.51
CA PHE A 42 27.74 -27.31 -17.91
C PHE A 42 28.71 -27.41 -19.08
N ALA A 43 29.84 -28.08 -18.88
CA ALA A 43 30.79 -28.34 -19.95
C ALA A 43 30.15 -29.30 -20.98
N VAL A 44 30.12 -28.86 -22.24
CA VAL A 44 29.61 -29.63 -23.38
C VAL A 44 30.80 -30.08 -24.20
N VAL A 45 30.89 -31.40 -24.43
CA VAL A 45 31.87 -32.00 -25.32
C VAL A 45 31.12 -32.73 -26.42
N VAL A 46 31.44 -32.39 -27.67
CA VAL A 46 30.99 -33.14 -28.84
C VAL A 46 32.16 -33.89 -29.43
N THR A 47 31.95 -35.15 -29.79
CA THR A 47 32.96 -36.04 -30.37
C THR A 47 32.45 -36.57 -31.70
N ASP A 48 33.23 -36.37 -32.75
CA ASP A 48 32.97 -36.91 -34.09
C ASP A 48 33.31 -38.40 -34.18
N ASP A 49 32.86 -39.08 -35.23
CA ASP A 49 33.06 -40.51 -35.46
C ASP A 49 34.54 -40.93 -35.56
N ASN A 50 35.40 -40.00 -35.98
CA ASN A 50 36.85 -40.15 -36.04
C ASN A 50 37.56 -39.79 -34.73
N GLY A 51 36.83 -39.44 -33.67
CA GLY A 51 37.37 -39.11 -32.35
C GLY A 51 37.79 -37.66 -32.15
N THR A 52 37.59 -36.78 -33.14
CA THR A 52 37.84 -35.33 -32.99
C THR A 52 36.83 -34.71 -32.04
N THR A 53 37.28 -33.87 -31.11
CA THR A 53 36.40 -33.22 -30.12
C THR A 53 36.32 -31.72 -30.31
N ALA A 54 35.15 -31.13 -30.04
CA ALA A 54 34.99 -29.71 -29.76
C ALA A 54 34.32 -29.51 -28.39
N ASN A 55 34.66 -28.40 -27.74
CA ASN A 55 34.20 -28.10 -26.38
C ASN A 55 33.46 -26.76 -26.36
N GLY A 56 32.50 -26.63 -25.46
CA GLY A 56 31.80 -25.40 -25.14
C GLY A 56 31.12 -25.48 -23.77
N ASN A 57 30.31 -24.48 -23.46
CA ASN A 57 29.56 -24.40 -22.21
C ASN A 57 28.09 -24.16 -22.51
N LEU A 58 27.23 -24.82 -21.74
CA LEU A 58 25.84 -24.38 -21.55
C LEU A 58 25.79 -23.62 -20.23
N ASP A 59 25.56 -22.31 -20.34
CA ASP A 59 25.44 -21.42 -19.19
C ASP A 59 23.96 -21.22 -18.86
N VAL A 60 23.60 -21.47 -17.60
CA VAL A 60 22.28 -21.21 -17.05
C VAL A 60 22.41 -20.11 -16.02
N ASN A 61 21.61 -19.06 -16.16
CA ASN A 61 21.56 -17.95 -15.20
C ASN A 61 20.26 -18.04 -14.42
N ILE A 62 20.39 -18.21 -13.11
CA ILE A 62 19.30 -18.14 -12.14
C ILE A 62 19.26 -16.69 -11.68
N VAL A 63 18.17 -15.99 -11.99
CA VAL A 63 18.01 -14.56 -11.73
C VAL A 63 17.24 -14.38 -10.44
N ASP A 64 17.67 -13.39 -9.67
CA ASP A 64 17.03 -13.03 -8.41
C ASP A 64 15.68 -12.33 -8.62
N ASP A 65 14.67 -12.77 -7.91
CA ASP A 65 13.29 -12.29 -8.03
C ASP A 65 13.01 -11.23 -6.95
N LEU A 66 13.19 -9.96 -7.31
CA LEU A 66 13.06 -8.86 -6.36
C LEU A 66 11.63 -8.65 -5.82
N PRO A 67 11.51 -8.12 -4.59
CA PRO A 67 10.24 -7.71 -4.04
C PRO A 67 9.72 -6.48 -4.76
N LYS A 68 8.40 -6.40 -4.89
CA LYS A 68 7.71 -5.28 -5.51
C LYS A 68 6.48 -4.88 -4.70
N ALA A 69 6.61 -3.77 -3.99
CA ALA A 69 5.50 -3.09 -3.33
C ALA A 69 4.77 -2.17 -4.32
N VAL A 70 3.46 -2.03 -4.17
CA VAL A 70 2.57 -1.24 -5.02
C VAL A 70 1.63 -0.42 -4.15
N ASP A 71 1.46 0.86 -4.46
CA ASP A 71 0.62 1.77 -3.67
C ASP A 71 -0.79 1.21 -3.41
N ASP A 72 -1.24 1.40 -2.17
CA ASP A 72 -2.51 0.92 -1.63
C ASP A 72 -3.48 2.05 -1.32
N SER A 73 -4.76 1.69 -1.26
CA SER A 73 -5.79 2.54 -0.71
C SER A 73 -6.84 1.72 0.04
N ASN A 74 -7.70 2.41 0.80
CA ASN A 74 -8.90 1.81 1.36
C ASN A 74 -10.14 2.31 0.61
N ALA A 75 -11.04 1.40 0.27
CA ALA A 75 -12.31 1.77 -0.39
C ALA A 75 -13.25 2.56 0.53
N SER A 76 -13.07 2.45 1.85
CA SER A 76 -13.81 3.20 2.85
C SER A 76 -13.08 4.48 3.25
N THR A 77 -13.85 5.46 3.71
CA THR A 77 -13.34 6.73 4.25
C THR A 77 -13.54 6.75 5.76
N ALA A 78 -12.52 7.18 6.50
CA ALA A 78 -12.62 7.36 7.95
C ALA A 78 -13.44 8.61 8.27
N SER A 79 -14.31 8.53 9.27
CA SER A 79 -15.13 9.66 9.73
C SER A 79 -15.61 9.44 11.16
N GLU A 80 -16.33 10.38 11.75
CA GLU A 80 -16.90 10.29 13.10
C GLU A 80 -17.83 9.08 13.27
N THR A 81 -18.45 8.61 12.19
CA THR A 81 -19.29 7.40 12.18
C THR A 81 -18.53 6.14 11.77
N ASN A 82 -17.29 6.26 11.33
CA ASN A 82 -16.43 5.16 10.92
C ASN A 82 -14.97 5.44 11.35
N LEU A 83 -14.71 5.24 12.64
CA LEU A 83 -13.45 5.65 13.26
C LEU A 83 -12.25 4.78 12.88
N THR A 84 -12.48 3.59 12.31
CA THR A 84 -11.42 2.63 12.04
C THR A 84 -11.48 2.11 10.62
N LEU A 85 -10.33 2.09 9.93
CA LEU A 85 -10.16 1.41 8.66
C LEU A 85 -9.24 0.22 8.85
N THR A 86 -9.59 -0.93 8.27
CA THR A 86 -8.76 -2.13 8.27
C THR A 86 -8.54 -2.61 6.84
N GLY A 87 -7.42 -3.29 6.61
CA GLY A 87 -7.05 -3.81 5.31
C GLY A 87 -5.71 -4.52 5.34
N SER A 88 -5.14 -4.78 4.17
CA SER A 88 -3.79 -5.31 4.01
C SER A 88 -3.08 -4.61 2.87
N VAL A 89 -1.79 -4.31 3.05
CA VAL A 89 -0.91 -3.75 2.02
C VAL A 89 -0.35 -4.81 1.06
N LEU A 90 -0.57 -6.11 1.34
CA LEU A 90 0.04 -7.18 0.57
C LEU A 90 -0.83 -7.71 -0.58
N THR A 91 -2.01 -7.13 -0.81
CA THR A 91 -3.00 -7.74 -1.74
C THR A 91 -2.60 -7.61 -3.22
N ASN A 92 -1.77 -6.63 -3.54
CA ASN A 92 -1.26 -6.27 -4.87
C ASN A 92 0.28 -6.35 -4.95
N ASP A 93 0.94 -6.75 -3.86
CA ASP A 93 2.39 -6.83 -3.74
C ASP A 93 2.93 -8.20 -4.18
N THR A 94 4.20 -8.22 -4.58
CA THR A 94 4.95 -9.45 -4.88
C THR A 94 6.16 -9.54 -3.96
N GLN A 95 6.31 -10.63 -3.22
CA GLN A 95 7.40 -10.80 -2.26
C GLN A 95 8.72 -11.28 -2.88
N GLY A 96 8.69 -11.78 -4.13
CA GLY A 96 9.82 -12.54 -4.69
C GLY A 96 9.61 -14.04 -4.55
N ALA A 97 10.64 -14.84 -4.83
CA ALA A 97 10.59 -16.30 -4.73
C ALA A 97 10.85 -16.81 -3.31
N ASP A 98 11.45 -16.00 -2.43
CA ASP A 98 11.91 -16.35 -1.09
C ASP A 98 11.07 -15.66 0.00
N HIS A 99 9.91 -16.23 0.30
CA HIS A 99 8.95 -15.61 1.21
C HIS A 99 9.42 -15.56 2.68
N VAL A 100 9.06 -14.47 3.36
CA VAL A 100 9.25 -14.32 4.82
C VAL A 100 8.03 -14.85 5.56
N ALA A 101 8.16 -16.01 6.22
CA ALA A 101 7.02 -16.67 6.88
C ALA A 101 6.37 -15.86 8.02
N SER A 102 7.13 -14.98 8.69
CA SER A 102 6.60 -14.06 9.71
C SER A 102 5.90 -12.82 9.13
N GLY A 103 5.90 -12.69 7.80
CA GLY A 103 5.41 -11.52 7.07
C GLY A 103 6.57 -10.60 6.63
N PRO A 104 6.52 -10.06 5.40
CA PRO A 104 7.62 -9.30 4.79
C PRO A 104 7.60 -7.81 5.16
N ILE A 105 6.60 -7.34 5.90
CA ILE A 105 6.43 -5.92 6.21
C ILE A 105 7.18 -5.57 7.49
N THR A 106 7.84 -4.40 7.51
CA THR A 106 8.36 -3.83 8.77
C THR A 106 7.19 -3.34 9.63
N PRO A 107 6.85 -4.00 10.76
CA PRO A 107 5.71 -3.62 11.57
C PRO A 107 5.97 -2.33 12.35
N GLY A 108 4.93 -1.58 12.65
CA GLY A 108 5.06 -0.33 13.39
C GLY A 108 3.74 0.33 13.76
N THR A 109 3.87 1.39 14.56
CA THR A 109 2.78 2.33 14.84
C THR A 109 3.21 3.70 14.34
N PHE A 110 2.40 4.29 13.47
CA PHE A 110 2.70 5.53 12.77
C PHE A 110 1.62 6.56 13.07
N THR A 111 2.01 7.68 13.65
CA THR A 111 1.11 8.82 13.87
C THR A 111 0.99 9.62 12.57
N GLY A 112 -0.22 9.71 12.04
CA GLY A 112 -0.56 10.55 10.89
C GLY A 112 -1.02 11.94 11.32
N THR A 113 -1.60 12.68 10.38
CA THR A 113 -2.16 14.03 10.62
C THR A 113 -3.47 13.97 11.39
N TYR A 114 -4.38 13.06 11.01
CA TYR A 114 -5.73 12.95 11.57
C TYR A 114 -5.89 11.74 12.49
N GLY A 115 -4.96 10.80 12.49
CA GLY A 115 -5.09 9.54 13.23
C GLY A 115 -3.80 8.76 13.41
N THR A 116 -3.91 7.47 13.70
CA THR A 116 -2.77 6.56 13.92
C THR A 116 -2.96 5.26 13.15
N LEU A 117 -1.93 4.82 12.45
CA LEU A 117 -1.85 3.53 11.76
C LEU A 117 -1.06 2.53 12.61
N VAL A 118 -1.62 1.34 12.83
CA VAL A 118 -0.88 0.16 13.27
C VAL A 118 -0.74 -0.76 12.07
N LEU A 119 0.49 -1.05 11.66
CA LEU A 119 0.83 -1.95 10.56
C LEU A 119 1.57 -3.17 11.11
N ASN A 120 1.08 -4.36 10.78
CA ASN A 120 1.65 -5.63 11.22
C ASN A 120 2.59 -6.22 10.17
N ALA A 121 3.42 -7.18 10.58
CA ALA A 121 4.39 -7.82 9.69
C ALA A 121 3.73 -8.62 8.55
N ASP A 122 2.54 -9.18 8.81
CA ASP A 122 1.71 -9.85 7.80
C ASP A 122 1.01 -8.88 6.84
N GLY A 123 1.34 -7.59 6.92
CA GLY A 123 0.78 -6.52 6.10
C GLY A 123 -0.64 -6.11 6.46
N SER A 124 -1.29 -6.76 7.43
CA SER A 124 -2.57 -6.29 7.95
C SER A 124 -2.39 -4.96 8.67
N TYR A 125 -3.34 -4.05 8.52
CA TYR A 125 -3.30 -2.76 9.19
C TYR A 125 -4.62 -2.39 9.86
N THR A 126 -4.54 -1.52 10.85
CA THR A 126 -5.67 -0.80 11.44
C THR A 126 -5.31 0.68 11.55
N TYR A 127 -6.04 1.53 10.85
CA TYR A 127 -6.00 2.99 11.05
C TYR A 127 -7.12 3.39 12.00
N THR A 128 -6.82 4.26 12.96
CA THR A 128 -7.79 4.83 13.90
C THR A 128 -7.77 6.34 13.80
N LEU A 129 -8.91 6.93 13.42
CA LEU A 129 -9.12 8.37 13.35
C LEU A 129 -9.17 8.98 14.75
N ASN A 130 -8.50 10.12 14.96
CA ASN A 130 -8.60 10.92 16.16
C ASN A 130 -9.53 12.12 15.92
N THR A 131 -10.80 11.98 16.27
CA THR A 131 -11.81 13.06 16.12
C THR A 131 -11.56 14.26 17.03
N ALA A 132 -10.72 14.11 18.05
CA ALA A 132 -10.33 15.22 18.92
C ALA A 132 -9.18 16.05 18.33
N ASP A 133 -8.52 15.56 17.28
CA ASP A 133 -7.39 16.21 16.63
C ASP A 133 -7.75 17.60 16.09
N ALA A 134 -6.83 18.54 16.23
CA ALA A 134 -7.04 19.93 15.82
C ALA A 134 -7.10 20.07 14.28
N ASP A 135 -6.29 19.31 13.55
CA ASP A 135 -6.27 19.31 12.09
C ASP A 135 -7.54 18.65 11.54
N PHE A 136 -8.04 17.59 12.20
CA PHE A 136 -9.34 17.00 11.85
C PHE A 136 -10.50 17.98 12.04
N LYS A 137 -10.53 18.71 13.16
CA LYS A 137 -11.50 19.81 13.38
C LYS A 137 -11.32 20.96 12.39
N GLY A 138 -10.07 21.20 11.96
CA GLY A 138 -9.71 22.19 10.96
C GLY A 138 -10.20 21.88 9.55
N LEU A 139 -10.61 20.62 9.26
CA LEU A 139 -11.30 20.29 8.01
C LEU A 139 -12.66 21.00 7.89
N HIS A 140 -13.25 21.37 9.03
CA HIS A 140 -14.63 21.85 9.14
C HIS A 140 -15.67 20.86 8.61
N GLY A 141 -16.94 21.14 8.89
CA GLY A 141 -18.04 20.30 8.46
C GLY A 141 -18.10 20.10 6.95
N GLY A 142 -18.15 18.84 6.50
CA GLY A 142 -18.09 18.45 5.09
C GLY A 142 -16.68 18.44 4.47
N GLY A 143 -15.64 18.74 5.26
CA GLY A 143 -14.25 18.76 4.81
C GLY A 143 -13.66 17.37 4.55
N ASN A 144 -12.61 17.31 3.74
CA ASN A 144 -11.91 16.07 3.39
C ASN A 144 -10.40 16.20 3.62
N GLY A 145 -9.79 15.13 4.09
CA GLY A 145 -8.35 14.99 4.31
C GLY A 145 -7.81 13.70 3.73
N SER A 146 -6.49 13.61 3.61
CA SER A 146 -5.77 12.42 3.18
C SER A 146 -4.62 12.14 4.13
N GLU A 147 -4.44 10.87 4.47
CA GLU A 147 -3.25 10.34 5.12
C GLU A 147 -2.39 9.61 4.09
N THR A 148 -1.07 9.61 4.28
CA THR A 148 -0.16 8.82 3.46
C THR A 148 0.91 8.23 4.35
N PHE A 149 0.98 6.90 4.40
CA PHE A 149 1.97 6.15 5.16
C PHE A 149 2.85 5.35 4.21
N THR A 150 4.15 5.62 4.19
CA THR A 150 5.11 4.80 3.45
C THR A 150 5.41 3.53 4.23
N TYR A 151 5.36 2.38 3.56
CA TYR A 151 5.76 1.09 4.12
C TYR A 151 6.88 0.45 3.30
N THR A 152 7.58 -0.49 3.93
CA THR A 152 8.67 -1.26 3.32
C THR A 152 8.34 -2.73 3.37
N LEU A 153 8.41 -3.37 2.20
CA LEU A 153 8.39 -4.80 1.98
C LEU A 153 9.83 -5.29 1.86
N THR A 154 10.18 -6.32 2.61
CA THR A 154 11.50 -6.97 2.63
C THR A 154 11.32 -8.47 2.44
N ASP A 155 12.03 -9.05 1.48
CA ASP A 155 12.05 -10.51 1.26
C ASP A 155 13.01 -11.22 2.24
N ALA A 156 13.29 -12.51 2.03
CA ALA A 156 14.05 -13.30 2.99
C ALA A 156 15.57 -13.07 2.91
N ASP A 157 16.11 -12.68 1.77
CA ASP A 157 17.52 -12.34 1.62
C ASP A 157 17.85 -10.86 1.92
N GLY A 158 16.82 -10.01 1.98
CA GLY A 158 16.89 -8.65 2.51
C GLY A 158 16.80 -7.55 1.45
N ASP A 159 16.46 -7.88 0.22
CA ASP A 159 16.07 -6.89 -0.77
C ASP A 159 14.75 -6.21 -0.37
N THR A 160 14.59 -4.96 -0.79
CA THR A 160 13.50 -4.09 -0.29
C THR A 160 12.78 -3.35 -1.39
N SER A 161 11.48 -3.13 -1.16
CA SER A 161 10.61 -2.32 -1.99
C SER A 161 9.72 -1.45 -1.12
N THR A 162 9.47 -0.22 -1.53
CA THR A 162 8.62 0.72 -0.79
C THR A 162 7.41 1.16 -1.61
N ALA A 163 6.30 1.38 -0.92
CA ALA A 163 5.08 1.93 -1.48
C ALA A 163 4.30 2.70 -0.41
N ASN A 164 3.19 3.33 -0.79
CA ASN A 164 2.37 4.15 0.09
C ASN A 164 0.98 3.56 0.29
N LEU A 165 0.53 3.56 1.55
CA LEU A 165 -0.88 3.39 1.91
C LEU A 165 -1.53 4.77 2.02
N VAL A 166 -2.48 5.06 1.13
CA VAL A 166 -3.25 6.31 1.12
C VAL A 166 -4.64 6.09 1.71
N LEU A 167 -4.99 6.83 2.76
CA LEU A 167 -6.28 6.71 3.44
C LEU A 167 -7.04 8.03 3.39
N GLN A 168 -8.33 7.96 3.05
CA GLN A 168 -9.20 9.13 3.01
C GLN A 168 -9.88 9.36 4.35
N VAL A 169 -10.01 10.63 4.72
CA VAL A 169 -10.68 11.11 5.93
C VAL A 169 -11.76 12.11 5.54
N HIS A 170 -12.93 12.02 6.17
CA HIS A 170 -14.03 12.96 6.01
C HIS A 170 -14.53 13.42 7.38
N ASN A 171 -14.81 14.71 7.48
CA ASN A 171 -15.45 15.31 8.64
C ASN A 171 -16.95 15.46 8.34
N ASN A 172 -17.76 14.66 9.05
CA ASN A 172 -19.21 14.60 8.90
C ASN A 172 -19.94 15.71 9.66
N ASP A 173 -19.24 16.57 10.39
CA ASP A 173 -19.87 17.62 11.20
C ASP A 173 -20.73 18.52 10.30
N ASP A 174 -21.93 18.86 10.76
CA ASP A 174 -22.82 19.73 10.01
C ASP A 174 -22.51 21.19 10.38
N PRO A 175 -22.51 22.12 9.41
CA PRO A 175 -22.35 23.53 9.75
C PRO A 175 -23.54 24.01 10.58
N VAL A 176 -23.26 24.71 11.68
CA VAL A 176 -24.30 25.44 12.43
C VAL A 176 -24.65 26.72 11.66
N ILE A 177 -25.88 26.80 11.16
CA ILE A 177 -26.39 27.95 10.41
C ILE A 177 -27.53 28.61 11.20
N ILE A 178 -27.42 29.90 11.45
CA ILE A 178 -28.54 30.73 11.92
C ILE A 178 -29.14 31.45 10.70
N THR A 179 -30.46 31.37 10.54
CA THR A 179 -31.21 32.05 9.47
C THR A 179 -32.26 32.98 10.07
N GLY A 180 -32.72 33.97 9.30
CA GLY A 180 -33.81 34.86 9.71
C GLY A 180 -33.43 35.93 10.75
N LEU A 181 -32.13 36.19 10.93
CA LEU A 181 -31.60 37.32 11.73
C LEU A 181 -31.01 38.44 10.85
N ASP A 182 -31.47 38.53 9.62
CA ASP A 182 -31.01 39.44 8.57
C ASP A 182 -32.16 40.30 8.01
N THR A 183 -33.22 40.53 8.79
CA THR A 183 -34.41 41.24 8.33
C THR A 183 -34.22 42.76 8.38
N GLU A 184 -34.46 43.45 7.26
CA GLU A 184 -34.49 44.92 7.23
C GLU A 184 -35.59 45.46 8.16
N GLY A 185 -35.22 46.29 9.15
CA GLY A 185 -36.14 46.80 10.18
C GLY A 185 -36.20 45.97 11.47
N GLY A 186 -35.40 44.89 11.57
CA GLY A 186 -35.29 44.03 12.74
C GLY A 186 -36.29 42.87 12.76
N GLU A 187 -35.95 41.79 13.46
CA GLU A 187 -36.74 40.56 13.54
C GLU A 187 -38.03 40.75 14.35
N LEU A 188 -38.05 41.72 15.27
CA LEU A 188 -39.17 42.06 16.11
C LEU A 188 -39.43 43.57 16.07
N SER A 189 -40.65 43.94 15.67
CA SER A 189 -41.13 45.31 15.75
C SER A 189 -42.05 45.49 16.95
N LEU A 190 -41.67 46.36 17.87
CA LEU A 190 -42.47 46.77 19.03
C LEU A 190 -43.03 48.18 18.79
N GLN A 191 -44.27 48.41 19.22
CA GLN A 191 -44.94 49.70 19.05
C GLN A 191 -45.02 50.42 20.40
N GLU A 192 -44.22 51.46 20.59
CA GLU A 192 -44.21 52.25 21.84
C GLU A 192 -45.49 53.05 22.06
N LYS A 193 -46.30 53.26 21.01
CA LYS A 193 -47.58 53.98 21.13
C LYS A 193 -48.51 53.35 22.18
N ASN A 194 -48.38 52.05 22.44
CA ASN A 194 -49.23 51.32 23.38
C ASN A 194 -48.73 51.40 24.85
N LEU A 195 -47.58 52.01 25.10
CA LEU A 195 -47.08 52.24 26.47
C LEU A 195 -47.93 53.31 27.18
N SER A 196 -47.85 53.38 28.52
CA SER A 196 -48.70 54.23 29.35
C SER A 196 -48.56 55.74 29.09
N ASP A 197 -47.41 56.19 28.58
CA ASP A 197 -47.12 57.55 28.11
C ASP A 197 -47.08 57.66 26.57
N GLY A 198 -47.44 56.59 25.87
CA GLY A 198 -47.45 56.53 24.41
C GLY A 198 -48.58 57.35 23.78
N SER A 199 -48.54 57.47 22.44
CA SER A 199 -49.55 58.21 21.68
C SER A 199 -50.90 57.49 21.55
N SER A 200 -51.00 56.23 21.97
CA SER A 200 -52.22 55.40 22.01
C SER A 200 -52.14 54.33 23.14
N PRO A 201 -52.08 54.73 24.43
CA PRO A 201 -51.87 53.80 25.54
C PRO A 201 -52.96 52.74 25.64
N ASP A 202 -52.61 51.49 25.94
CA ASP A 202 -53.62 50.49 26.29
C ASP A 202 -54.25 50.85 27.65
N ALA A 203 -55.58 50.81 27.72
CA ALA A 203 -56.28 51.03 28.97
C ALA A 203 -55.93 49.87 29.92
N SER A 204 -55.14 50.18 30.95
CA SER A 204 -54.57 49.28 31.97
C SER A 204 -53.40 48.38 31.55
N ALA A 205 -52.35 48.96 30.96
CA ALA A 205 -50.96 48.49 31.14
C ALA A 205 -50.29 49.15 32.36
#